data_AF-A0A3L7PCN9-F1
#
_entry.id   AF-A0A3L7PCN9-F1
#
_cell.length_a   1.000
_cell.length_b   1.000
_cell.length_c   1.000
_cell.angle_alpha   90.00
_cell.angle_beta   90.00
_cell.angle_gamma   90.00
#
_symmetry.space_group_name_H-M   'P 1'
#
loop_
_entity.id
_entity.type
_entity.pdbx_description
1 polymer ?
#
loop_
_entity_poly.entity_id
_entity_poly.type
_entity_poly.pdbx_seq_one_letter_code
_entity_poly.pdbx_strand_id
1 'polypeptide(L)'
;TLMELCDMQGCCVVVTTGGTGPAIRDVTPEATVTVADKLMPGFGELMRKVSLEKVPTAILSRQTAAIRGKSLIVNLPGQPKAIRECLDAVMPAIPYCVDLIEGPRLETNPDRIVAFRPKK
;
A
#
# COMPACT_ATOMS: atom_id res chain seq x y z
N THR A 1 -1.90 16.87 -1.48
CA THR A 1 -2.98 15.83 -1.54
C THR A 1 -2.43 14.55 -2.18
N LEU A 2 -3.19 13.45 -2.29
CA LEU A 2 -2.73 12.26 -3.03
C LEU A 2 -2.38 12.57 -4.50
N MET A 3 -3.23 13.35 -5.18
CA MET A 3 -2.98 13.77 -6.57
C MET A 3 -1.70 14.59 -6.71
N GLU A 4 -1.50 15.58 -5.84
CA GLU A 4 -0.30 16.42 -5.85
C GLU A 4 0.99 15.60 -5.67
N LEU A 5 0.99 14.64 -4.74
CA LEU A 5 2.16 13.77 -4.51
C LEU A 5 2.49 12.92 -5.73
N CYS A 6 1.47 12.37 -6.41
CA CYS A 6 1.67 11.54 -7.59
C CYS A 6 2.04 12.36 -8.83
N ASP A 7 1.30 13.43 -9.09
CA ASP A 7 1.31 14.13 -10.37
C ASP A 7 2.34 15.27 -10.42
N MET A 8 2.56 15.95 -9.29
CA MET A 8 3.44 17.12 -9.22
C MET A 8 4.78 16.78 -8.56
N GLN A 9 4.76 16.02 -7.47
CA GLN A 9 5.99 15.64 -6.76
C GLN A 9 6.64 14.37 -7.34
N GLY A 10 5.94 13.64 -8.22
CA GLY A 10 6.47 12.45 -8.89
C GLY A 10 6.78 11.29 -7.93
N CYS A 11 6.07 11.18 -6.80
CA CYS A 11 6.28 10.12 -5.83
C CYS A 11 5.88 8.76 -6.43
N CYS A 12 6.85 7.91 -6.74
CA CYS A 12 6.59 6.55 -7.25
C CYS A 12 5.86 5.62 -6.26
N VAL A 13 5.96 5.90 -4.97
CA VAL A 13 5.20 5.21 -3.91
C VAL A 13 4.67 6.27 -2.94
N VAL A 14 3.37 6.20 -2.65
CA VAL A 14 2.70 7.00 -1.64
C VAL A 14 2.11 6.07 -0.60
N VAL A 15 2.42 6.31 0.66
CA VAL A 15 1.82 5.57 1.78
C VAL A 15 0.95 6.50 2.61
N THR A 16 -0.22 6.02 3.01
CA THR A 16 -1.07 6.70 3.99
C THR A 16 -1.10 5.91 5.28
N THR A 17 -1.36 6.56 6.41
CA THR A 17 -1.52 5.89 7.71
C THR A 17 -2.76 6.41 8.42
N GLY A 18 -3.56 5.48 8.96
CA GLY A 18 -4.82 5.79 9.65
C GLY A 18 -6.00 6.05 8.71
N GLY A 19 -7.19 6.23 9.30
CA GLY A 19 -8.42 6.55 8.56
C GLY A 19 -8.99 5.41 7.71
N THR A 20 -8.67 4.15 8.03
CA THR A 20 -9.11 2.96 7.27
C THR A 20 -10.10 2.07 8.03
N GLY A 21 -10.59 2.48 9.20
CA GLY A 21 -11.58 1.72 9.96
C GLY A 21 -13.02 1.97 9.49
N PRO A 22 -14.01 1.48 10.25
CA PRO A 22 -15.43 1.65 9.92
C PRO A 22 -16.04 2.96 10.44
N ALA A 23 -15.27 3.82 11.12
CA ALA A 23 -15.81 5.06 11.68
C ALA A 23 -16.19 6.05 10.57
N ILE A 24 -17.20 6.90 10.80
CA ILE A 24 -17.70 7.87 9.80
C ILE A 24 -16.58 8.79 9.25
N ARG A 25 -15.59 9.11 10.08
CA ARG A 25 -14.45 9.96 9.70
C ARG A 25 -13.35 9.23 8.90
N ASP A 26 -13.40 7.91 8.85
CA ASP A 26 -12.36 7.07 8.24
C ASP A 26 -12.60 6.97 6.73
N VAL A 27 -12.12 7.97 5.99
CA VAL A 27 -12.38 8.16 4.56
C VAL A 27 -11.15 7.96 3.67
N THR A 28 -10.04 7.46 4.22
CA THR A 28 -8.78 7.29 3.48
C THR A 28 -8.89 6.31 2.31
N PRO A 29 -9.58 5.15 2.43
CA PRO A 29 -9.80 4.26 1.29
C PRO A 29 -10.65 4.90 0.20
N GLU A 30 -11.71 5.65 0.54
CA GLU A 30 -12.53 6.38 -0.42
C GLU A 30 -11.69 7.38 -1.20
N ALA A 31 -10.91 8.21 -0.50
CA ALA A 31 -10.03 9.19 -1.14
C ALA A 31 -9.01 8.52 -2.07
N THR A 32 -8.53 7.33 -1.71
CA THR A 32 -7.61 6.54 -2.54
C THR A 32 -8.30 6.01 -3.78
N VAL A 33 -9.52 5.46 -3.66
CA VAL A 33 -10.31 4.96 -4.78
C VAL A 33 -10.71 6.09 -5.73
N THR A 34 -11.06 7.27 -5.21
CA THR A 34 -11.45 8.43 -6.03
C THR A 34 -10.35 8.91 -6.96
N VAL A 35 -9.08 8.79 -6.57
CA VAL A 35 -7.93 9.26 -7.37
C VAL A 35 -7.24 8.15 -8.16
N ALA A 36 -7.73 6.91 -8.05
CA ALA A 36 -7.12 5.73 -8.65
C ALA A 36 -7.43 5.59 -10.14
N ASP A 37 -6.42 5.27 -10.94
CA ASP A 37 -6.60 4.79 -12.31
C ASP A 37 -6.88 3.28 -12.32
N LYS A 38 -6.29 2.54 -11.37
CA LYS A 38 -6.46 1.08 -11.25
C LYS A 38 -6.35 0.64 -9.78
N LEU A 39 -7.30 -0.18 -9.33
CA LEU A 39 -7.24 -0.76 -7.98
C LEU A 39 -6.37 -2.01 -7.93
N MET A 40 -5.72 -2.23 -6.77
CA MET A 40 -4.85 -3.37 -6.50
C MET A 40 -5.41 -4.17 -5.30
N PRO A 41 -6.52 -4.91 -5.48
CA PRO A 41 -7.26 -5.54 -4.37
C PRO A 41 -6.42 -6.53 -3.54
N GLY A 42 -5.46 -7.22 -4.18
CA GLY A 42 -4.56 -8.18 -3.52
C GLY A 42 -3.74 -7.59 -2.37
N PHE A 43 -3.44 -6.27 -2.39
CA PHE A 43 -2.78 -5.62 -1.25
C PHE A 43 -3.69 -5.57 -0.03
N GLY A 44 -4.95 -5.13 -0.21
CA GLY A 44 -5.92 -5.06 0.88
C GLY A 44 -6.21 -6.44 1.47
N GLU A 45 -6.34 -7.45 0.60
CA GLU A 45 -6.53 -8.85 0.99
C GLU A 45 -5.37 -9.37 1.83
N LEU A 46 -4.13 -9.21 1.36
CA LEU A 46 -2.95 -9.68 2.07
C LEU A 46 -2.77 -8.96 3.40
N MET A 47 -2.90 -7.62 3.43
CA MET A 47 -2.76 -6.84 4.65
C MET A 47 -3.81 -7.21 5.71
N ARG A 48 -5.06 -7.46 5.31
CA ARG A 48 -6.10 -7.98 6.22
C ARG A 48 -5.76 -9.39 6.70
N LYS A 49 -5.32 -10.28 5.83
CA LYS A 49 -4.94 -11.66 6.17
C LYS A 49 -3.85 -11.69 7.24
N VAL A 50 -2.74 -10.96 7.04
CA VAL A 50 -1.63 -10.95 8.01
C VAL A 50 -2.01 -10.29 9.33
N SER A 51 -2.86 -9.25 9.27
CA SER A 51 -3.38 -8.60 10.48
C SER A 51 -4.31 -9.53 11.27
N LEU A 52 -5.09 -10.38 10.59
CA LEU A 52 -6.04 -11.31 11.20
C LEU A 52 -5.35 -12.37 12.06
N GLU A 53 -4.11 -12.74 11.70
CA GLU A 53 -3.27 -13.64 12.51
C GLU A 53 -2.90 -13.03 13.88
N LYS A 54 -3.04 -11.71 14.05
CA LYS A 54 -2.69 -10.99 15.27
C LYS A 54 -3.92 -10.49 16.03
N VAL A 55 -4.92 -9.97 15.30
CA VAL A 55 -6.11 -9.36 15.89
C VAL A 55 -7.37 -9.78 15.12
N PRO A 56 -8.41 -10.33 15.79
CA PRO A 56 -9.66 -10.73 15.13
C PRO A 56 -10.39 -9.58 14.42
N THR A 57 -10.23 -8.35 14.92
CA THR A 57 -10.88 -7.15 14.36
C THR A 57 -10.24 -6.64 13.08
N ALA A 58 -9.16 -7.27 12.58
CA ALA A 58 -8.52 -6.92 11.31
C ALA A 58 -9.49 -6.88 10.12
N ILE A 59 -10.56 -7.66 10.17
CA ILE A 59 -11.60 -7.71 9.14
C ILE A 59 -12.34 -6.38 8.96
N LEU A 60 -12.33 -5.50 9.96
CA LEU A 60 -12.98 -4.18 9.91
C LEU A 60 -12.15 -3.16 9.10
N SER A 61 -10.90 -3.50 8.76
CA SER A 61 -10.04 -2.61 8.00
C SER A 61 -10.43 -2.55 6.53
N ARG A 62 -10.63 -1.34 6.05
CA ARG A 62 -10.95 -1.00 4.66
C ARG A 62 -9.71 -0.62 3.85
N GLN A 63 -8.51 -0.92 4.36
CA GLN A 63 -7.25 -0.67 3.65
C GLN A 63 -7.25 -1.27 2.23
N THR A 64 -6.70 -0.50 1.29
CA THR A 64 -6.57 -0.88 -0.11
C THR A 64 -5.24 -0.35 -0.68
N ALA A 65 -4.97 -0.67 -1.94
CA ALA A 65 -3.92 -0.04 -2.72
C ALA A 65 -4.43 0.25 -4.13
N ALA A 66 -3.82 1.22 -4.79
CA ALA A 66 -4.19 1.66 -6.13
C ALA A 66 -3.00 2.23 -6.88
N ILE A 67 -3.12 2.25 -8.20
CA ILE A 67 -2.19 2.93 -9.12
C ILE A 67 -2.80 4.26 -9.53
N ARG A 68 -1.97 5.30 -9.55
CA ARG A 68 -2.22 6.59 -10.19
C ARG A 68 -1.01 6.96 -11.04
N GLY A 69 -1.16 6.96 -12.36
CA GLY A 69 -0.07 7.12 -13.32
C GLY A 69 1.05 6.11 -13.04
N LYS A 70 2.22 6.61 -12.67
CA LYS A 70 3.42 5.82 -12.33
C LYS A 70 3.64 5.66 -10.82
N SER A 71 2.59 5.88 -10.03
CA SER A 71 2.63 5.89 -8.57
C SER A 71 1.78 4.77 -7.98
N LEU A 72 2.35 4.02 -7.04
CA LEU A 72 1.61 3.08 -6.20
C LEU A 72 1.19 3.76 -4.90
N ILE A 73 -0.11 3.77 -4.60
CA ILE A 73 -0.68 4.26 -3.35
C ILE A 73 -1.05 3.05 -2.48
N VAL A 74 -0.58 3.01 -1.22
CA VAL A 74 -0.89 1.94 -0.26
C VAL A 74 -1.43 2.53 1.04
N ASN A 75 -2.60 2.08 1.50
CA ASN A 75 -3.15 2.50 2.78
C ASN A 75 -2.69 1.56 3.90
N LEU A 76 -1.86 2.06 4.81
CA LEU A 76 -1.37 1.31 5.96
C LEU A 76 -2.22 1.61 7.21
N PRO A 77 -2.24 0.69 8.20
CA PRO A 77 -2.91 0.91 9.47
C PRO A 77 -2.29 2.08 10.27
N GLY A 78 -3.00 2.57 11.29
CA GLY A 78 -2.53 3.71 12.09
C GLY A 78 -1.53 3.39 13.21
N GLN A 79 -1.43 2.14 13.64
CA GLN A 79 -0.56 1.74 14.76
C GLN A 79 0.84 1.36 14.28
N PRO A 80 1.94 1.88 14.87
CA PRO A 80 3.31 1.59 14.42
C PRO A 80 3.65 0.10 14.29
N LYS A 81 3.14 -0.74 15.21
CA LYS A 81 3.31 -2.19 15.15
C LYS A 81 2.63 -2.79 13.91
N ALA A 82 1.36 -2.47 13.69
CA ALA A 82 0.58 -2.94 12.55
C ALA A 82 1.15 -2.42 11.21
N ILE A 83 1.71 -1.20 11.20
CA ILE A 83 2.39 -0.64 10.01
C ILE A 83 3.55 -1.54 9.61
N ARG A 84 4.40 -1.91 10.57
CA ARG A 84 5.54 -2.80 10.30
C ARG A 84 5.08 -4.15 9.76
N GLU A 85 4.09 -4.76 10.41
CA GLU A 85 3.55 -6.08 10.02
C GLU A 85 2.96 -6.05 8.60
N CYS A 86 2.14 -5.05 8.28
CA CYS A 86 1.58 -4.90 6.94
C CYS A 86 2.65 -4.60 5.89
N LEU A 87 3.59 -3.69 6.19
CA LEU A 87 4.64 -3.30 5.26
C LEU A 87 5.57 -4.49 4.96
N ASP A 88 5.98 -5.25 5.98
CA ASP A 88 6.81 -6.45 5.79
C ASP A 88 6.12 -7.48 4.86
N ALA A 89 4.78 -7.56 4.92
CA ALA A 89 4.00 -8.46 4.06
C ALA A 89 3.91 -8.00 2.60
N VAL A 90 3.73 -6.70 2.34
CA VAL A 90 3.50 -6.19 0.98
C VAL A 90 4.75 -5.67 0.27
N MET A 91 5.76 -5.25 1.02
CA MET A 91 7.00 -4.68 0.48
C MET A 91 7.76 -5.60 -0.48
N PRO A 92 7.76 -6.94 -0.35
CA PRO A 92 8.39 -7.81 -1.34
C PRO A 92 7.86 -7.63 -2.77
N ALA A 93 6.60 -7.21 -2.93
CA ALA A 93 5.96 -6.98 -4.22
C ALA A 93 6.08 -5.53 -4.73
N ILE A 94 6.26 -4.56 -3.83
CA ILE A 94 6.25 -3.13 -4.16
C ILE A 94 7.31 -2.77 -5.24
N PRO A 95 8.60 -3.13 -5.10
CA PRO A 95 9.61 -2.74 -6.08
C PRO A 95 9.34 -3.25 -7.49
N TYR A 96 8.81 -4.48 -7.63
CA TYR A 96 8.42 -5.01 -8.94
C TYR A 96 7.15 -4.36 -9.48
N CYS A 97 6.18 -4.06 -8.61
CA CYS A 97 5.00 -3.28 -9.01
C CYS A 97 5.39 -1.91 -9.58
N VAL A 98 6.37 -1.24 -8.96
CA VAL A 98 6.88 0.05 -9.44
C VAL A 98 7.60 -0.10 -10.79
N ASP A 99 8.38 -1.17 -10.98
CA ASP A 99 8.99 -1.46 -12.29
C ASP A 99 7.91 -1.60 -13.39
N LEU A 100 6.81 -2.31 -13.09
CA LEU A 100 5.72 -2.58 -14.05
C LEU A 100 4.89 -1.36 -14.45
N ILE A 101 4.83 -0.34 -13.60
CA ILE A 101 4.18 0.94 -13.89
C ILE A 101 5.18 2.00 -14.40
N GLU A 102 6.35 1.55 -14.88
CA GLU A 102 7.42 2.38 -15.45
C GLU A 102 7.97 3.44 -14.47
N GLY A 103 7.90 3.15 -13.18
CA GLY A 103 8.53 3.95 -12.13
C GLY A 103 10.05 3.71 -12.02
N PRO A 104 10.71 4.41 -11.09
CA PRO A 104 12.13 4.21 -10.83
C PRO A 104 12.40 2.82 -10.25
N ARG A 105 13.60 2.32 -10.50
CA ARG A 105 14.08 1.06 -9.93
C ARG A 105 14.27 1.19 -8.42
N LEU A 106 13.46 0.48 -7.64
CA LEU A 106 13.62 0.41 -6.19
C LEU A 106 14.41 -0.83 -5.76
N GLU A 107 15.33 -0.66 -4.82
CA GLU A 107 16.05 -1.76 -4.15
C GLU A 107 15.79 -1.71 -2.66
N THR A 108 15.72 -2.88 -2.04
CA THR A 108 15.55 -3.04 -0.59
C THR A 108 16.85 -3.55 0.01
N ASN A 109 17.10 -3.23 1.28
CA ASN A 109 18.18 -3.88 2.02
C ASN A 109 17.84 -5.38 2.18
N PRO A 110 18.63 -6.31 1.59
CA PRO A 110 18.32 -7.75 1.61
C PRO A 110 18.36 -8.36 3.01
N ASP A 111 19.09 -7.77 3.96
CA ASP A 111 19.12 -8.22 5.36
C ASP A 111 17.80 -7.93 6.10
N ARG A 112 16.92 -7.13 5.48
CA ARG A 112 15.61 -6.74 6.02
C ARG A 112 14.47 -7.35 5.23
N ILE A 113 14.41 -7.06 3.93
CA ILE A 113 13.33 -7.49 3.04
C ILE A 113 13.93 -7.76 1.67
N VAL A 114 13.67 -8.93 1.11
CA VAL A 114 14.05 -9.27 -0.26
C VAL A 114 12.91 -8.91 -1.21
N ALA A 115 13.14 -7.95 -2.10
CA ALA A 115 12.22 -7.61 -3.17
C ALA A 115 12.19 -8.74 -4.22
N PHE A 116 11.00 -9.31 -4.46
CA PHE A 116 10.85 -10.38 -5.44
C PHE A 116 10.71 -9.83 -6.85
N ARG A 117 11.43 -10.43 -7.81
CA ARG A 117 11.31 -10.15 -9.24
C ARG A 117 11.37 -11.45 -10.02
N PRO A 118 10.43 -11.72 -10.93
CA PRO A 118 10.49 -12.89 -11.81
C PRO A 118 11.79 -12.90 -12.61
N LYS A 119 12.39 -14.08 -12.77
CA LYS A 119 13.45 -14.27 -13.76
C LYS A 119 12.85 -14.11 -15.15
N LYS A 120 13.59 -13.46 -16.05
CA LYS A 120 13.23 -13.40 -17.47
C LYS A 120 13.26 -14.79 -18.10
#